data_AF-A0A2N8M403-F1
#
_entry.id   AF-A0A2N8M403-F1
#
_cell.length_a   1.000
_cell.length_b   1.000
_cell.length_c   1.000
_cell.angle_alpha   90.00
_cell.angle_beta   90.00
_cell.angle_gamma   90.00
#
_symmetry.space_group_name_H-M   'P 1'
#
loop_
_entity.id
_entity.type
_entity.pdbx_description
1 polymer ?
#
loop_
_entity_poly.entity_id
_entity_poly.type
_entity_poly.pdbx_seq_one_letter_code
_entity_poly.pdbx_strand_id
1 'polypeptide(L)'
;MEFNKVSTRNAWAAVEHITSQVRSGTLSPALTQWVRGHGFNPDTTVFSGVCLFDDDIYTGTLIDHHEHVWEFLADLNDDSASELDDVTAELGPKSPDHPDADLCDRVTMAILFHREELIAA
;
A
#
# COMPACT_ATOMS: atom_id res chain seq x y z
N MET A 1 7.24 13.50 10.75
CA MET A 1 6.12 13.68 11.71
C MET A 1 6.40 13.04 13.09
N GLU A 2 5.82 13.53 14.20
CA GLU A 2 5.86 12.86 15.53
C GLU A 2 4.45 12.41 15.97
N PHE A 3 4.24 11.10 16.14
CA PHE A 3 2.94 10.55 16.57
C PHE A 3 2.88 10.30 18.08
N ASN A 4 1.97 11.00 18.75
CA ASN A 4 1.80 10.91 20.21
C ASN A 4 1.13 9.60 20.67
N LYS A 5 0.24 9.02 19.86
CA LYS A 5 -0.49 7.78 20.21
C LYS A 5 0.27 6.54 19.76
N VAL A 6 0.28 5.51 20.61
CA VAL A 6 0.92 4.21 20.29
C VAL A 6 0.24 3.55 19.08
N SER A 7 -1.09 3.59 18.98
CA SER A 7 -1.82 2.99 17.86
C SER A 7 -1.41 3.58 16.51
N THR A 8 -1.22 4.89 16.44
CA THR A 8 -0.77 5.60 15.24
C THR A 8 0.68 5.26 14.88
N ARG A 9 1.57 5.16 15.88
CA ARG A 9 2.96 4.68 15.65
C ARG A 9 2.99 3.25 15.13
N ASN A 10 2.12 2.38 15.64
CA ASN A 10 2.02 0.99 15.18
C ASN A 10 1.49 0.91 13.75
N ALA A 11 0.51 1.74 13.38
CA ALA A 11 0.01 1.82 12.01
C ALA A 11 1.12 2.28 11.05
N TRP A 12 1.86 3.34 11.41
CA TRP A 12 3.01 3.81 10.63
C TRP A 12 4.06 2.71 10.44
N ALA A 13 4.50 2.08 11.53
CA ALA A 13 5.50 1.01 11.47
C ALA A 13 5.03 -0.20 10.65
N ALA A 14 3.72 -0.52 10.68
CA ALA A 14 3.17 -1.59 9.86
C ALA A 14 3.24 -1.26 8.36
N VAL A 15 2.86 -0.03 7.97
CA VAL A 15 2.96 0.46 6.58
C VAL A 15 4.41 0.50 6.11
N GLU A 16 5.30 1.06 6.91
CA GLU A 16 6.73 1.13 6.61
C GLU A 16 7.32 -0.27 6.41
N HIS A 17 7.00 -1.19 7.32
CA HIS A 17 7.51 -2.56 7.27
C HIS A 17 7.06 -3.30 6.02
N ILE A 18 5.75 -3.32 5.73
CA ILE A 18 5.25 -4.06 4.57
C ILE A 18 5.73 -3.44 3.26
N THR A 19 5.79 -2.11 3.18
CA THR A 19 6.33 -1.39 2.02
C THR A 19 7.80 -1.74 1.80
N SER A 20 8.61 -1.77 2.87
CA SER A 20 10.01 -2.18 2.79
C SER A 20 10.16 -3.63 2.34
N GLN A 21 9.31 -4.55 2.81
CA GLN A 21 9.37 -5.95 2.41
C GLN A 21 9.05 -6.17 0.93
N VAL A 22 8.04 -5.47 0.39
CA VAL A 22 7.72 -5.54 -1.05
C VAL A 22 8.83 -4.88 -1.88
N ARG A 23 9.33 -3.70 -1.49
CA ARG A 23 10.41 -2.99 -2.20
C ARG A 23 11.68 -3.83 -2.30
N SER A 24 12.09 -4.43 -1.18
CA SER A 24 13.29 -5.27 -1.10
C SER A 24 13.10 -6.67 -1.70
N GLY A 25 11.86 -7.07 -2.02
CA GLY A 25 11.53 -8.42 -2.45
C GLY A 25 11.62 -9.48 -1.35
N THR A 26 11.79 -9.07 -0.09
CA THR A 26 11.85 -10.02 1.04
C THR A 26 10.50 -10.64 1.38
N LEU A 27 9.38 -9.99 1.00
CA LEU A 27 8.06 -10.62 1.06
C LEU A 27 7.91 -11.71 -0.02
N SER A 28 8.11 -11.32 -1.28
CA SER A 28 8.14 -12.21 -2.44
C SER A 28 8.76 -11.46 -3.60
N PRO A 29 9.89 -11.93 -4.18
CA PRO A 29 10.48 -11.30 -5.36
C PRO A 29 9.54 -11.32 -6.57
N ALA A 30 8.70 -12.35 -6.68
CA ALA A 30 7.72 -12.49 -7.75
C ALA A 30 6.61 -11.44 -7.62
N LEU A 31 6.14 -11.14 -6.40
CA LEU A 31 5.19 -10.05 -6.17
C LEU A 31 5.81 -8.69 -6.54
N THR A 32 7.06 -8.43 -6.16
CA THR A 32 7.77 -7.20 -6.55
C THR A 32 7.85 -7.07 -8.08
N GLN A 33 8.07 -8.18 -8.79
CA GLN A 33 8.07 -8.21 -10.24
C GLN A 33 6.68 -7.99 -10.83
N TRP A 34 5.64 -8.57 -10.25
CA TRP A 34 4.24 -8.37 -10.65
C TRP A 34 3.84 -6.89 -10.56
N VAL A 35 4.19 -6.24 -9.44
CA VAL A 35 3.96 -4.80 -9.23
C VAL A 35 4.62 -3.98 -10.35
N ARG A 36 5.88 -4.30 -10.71
CA ARG A 36 6.59 -3.65 -11.82
C ARG A 36 5.93 -3.93 -13.18
N GLY A 37 5.48 -5.16 -13.39
CA GLY A 37 4.79 -5.59 -14.61
C GLY A 37 3.48 -4.83 -14.86
N HIS A 38 2.80 -4.43 -13.79
CA HIS A 38 1.55 -3.68 -13.82
C HIS A 38 1.73 -2.15 -13.86
N GLY A 39 2.95 -1.68 -14.17
CA GLY A 39 3.22 -0.26 -14.40
C GLY A 39 3.51 0.55 -13.13
N PHE A 40 3.54 -0.08 -11.96
CA PHE A 40 3.92 0.59 -10.71
C PHE A 40 5.43 0.56 -10.51
N ASN A 41 5.96 1.60 -9.87
CA ASN A 41 7.34 1.62 -9.40
C ASN A 41 7.39 1.29 -7.90
N PRO A 42 7.89 0.10 -7.48
CA PRO A 42 7.98 -0.26 -6.06
C PRO A 42 8.68 0.80 -5.21
N ASP A 43 9.69 1.48 -5.75
CA ASP A 43 10.49 2.45 -5.00
C ASP A 43 9.69 3.68 -4.55
N THR A 44 8.60 3.99 -5.25
CA THR A 44 7.69 5.10 -4.93
C THR A 44 6.29 4.64 -4.53
N THR A 45 6.00 3.34 -4.66
CA THR A 45 4.72 2.75 -4.27
C THR A 45 4.73 2.44 -2.78
N VAL A 46 3.63 2.73 -2.09
CA VAL A 46 3.44 2.45 -0.66
C VAL A 46 2.32 1.42 -0.51
N PHE A 47 2.47 0.50 0.43
CA PHE A 47 1.49 -0.57 0.67
C PHE A 47 0.85 -0.37 2.04
N SER A 48 -0.48 -0.29 2.09
CA SER A 48 -1.21 -0.25 3.37
C SER A 48 -1.23 -1.61 4.05
N GLY A 49 -1.20 -2.67 3.25
CA GLY A 49 -1.16 -4.05 3.66
C GLY A 49 -1.06 -4.96 2.45
N VAL A 50 -0.42 -6.10 2.65
CA VAL A 50 -0.38 -7.21 1.69
C VAL A 50 -0.61 -8.49 2.47
N CYS A 51 -1.51 -9.33 1.99
CA CYS A 51 -1.84 -10.62 2.56
C CYS A 51 -1.65 -11.70 1.51
N LEU A 52 -1.03 -12.82 1.90
CA LEU A 52 -1.07 -14.05 1.12
C LEU A 52 -2.45 -14.67 1.34
N PHE A 53 -3.25 -14.72 0.27
CA PHE A 53 -4.59 -15.27 0.29
C PHE A 53 -4.57 -16.79 0.07
N ASP A 54 -3.79 -17.23 -0.91
CA ASP A 54 -3.52 -18.64 -1.23
C ASP A 54 -2.09 -18.77 -1.79
N ASP A 55 -1.67 -19.98 -2.15
CA ASP A 55 -0.35 -20.25 -2.75
C ASP A 55 -0.09 -19.33 -3.95
N ASP A 56 0.88 -18.43 -3.79
CA ASP A 56 1.26 -17.40 -4.77
C ASP A 56 0.14 -16.45 -5.22
N ILE A 57 -0.94 -16.33 -4.42
CA ILE A 57 -2.01 -15.34 -4.63
C ILE A 57 -1.97 -14.32 -3.50
N TYR A 58 -1.69 -13.06 -3.84
CA TYR A 58 -1.61 -11.96 -2.91
C TYR A 58 -2.77 -10.99 -3.09
N THR A 59 -3.22 -10.38 -2.00
CA THR A 59 -4.17 -9.26 -2.07
C THR A 59 -3.72 -8.14 -1.16
N GLY A 60 -4.10 -6.92 -1.48
CA GLY A 60 -3.78 -5.77 -0.66
C GLY A 60 -4.25 -4.47 -1.27
N THR A 61 -3.74 -3.39 -0.68
CA THR A 61 -3.96 -2.03 -1.20
C THR A 61 -2.62 -1.34 -1.34
N LEU A 62 -2.40 -0.71 -2.48
CA LEU A 62 -1.21 0.08 -2.77
C LEU A 62 -1.58 1.52 -3.14
N ILE A 63 -0.65 2.43 -2.90
CA ILE A 63 -0.73 3.84 -3.23
C ILE A 63 0.37 4.10 -4.26
N ASP A 64 -0.02 4.56 -5.44
CA ASP A 64 0.92 4.87 -6.51
C ASP A 64 1.58 6.25 -6.33
N HIS A 65 2.49 6.61 -7.23
CA HIS A 65 3.20 7.89 -7.21
C HIS A 65 2.34 9.14 -7.46
N HIS A 66 1.10 8.95 -7.92
CA HIS A 66 0.11 10.01 -8.09
C HIS A 66 -0.88 10.08 -6.92
N GLU A 67 -0.61 9.32 -5.84
CA GLU A 67 -1.50 9.15 -4.69
C GLU A 67 -2.82 8.45 -5.03
N HIS A 68 -2.91 7.76 -6.18
CA HIS A 68 -4.07 6.91 -6.44
C HIS A 68 -3.99 5.65 -5.56
N VAL A 69 -5.13 5.23 -5.05
CA VAL A 69 -5.28 4.07 -4.18
C VAL A 69 -5.88 2.93 -4.98
N TRP A 70 -5.13 1.83 -5.02
CA TRP A 70 -5.48 0.65 -5.81
C TRP A 70 -5.69 -0.54 -4.87
N GLU A 71 -6.83 -1.21 -4.99
CA GLU A 71 -7.02 -2.56 -4.44
C GLU A 71 -6.55 -3.57 -5.49
N PHE A 72 -5.85 -4.61 -5.05
CA PHE A 72 -5.32 -5.61 -5.96
C PHE A 72 -5.54 -7.04 -5.47
N LEU A 73 -5.68 -7.93 -6.44
CA LEU A 73 -5.47 -9.36 -6.33
C LEU A 73 -4.40 -9.73 -7.37
N ALA A 74 -3.28 -10.26 -6.90
CA ALA A 74 -2.16 -10.68 -7.72
C ALA A 74 -2.05 -12.19 -7.67
N ASP A 75 -2.51 -12.87 -8.72
CA ASP A 75 -2.19 -14.27 -8.95
C ASP A 75 -0.88 -14.34 -9.74
N LEU A 76 0.19 -14.79 -9.07
CA LEU A 76 1.53 -14.81 -9.67
C LEU A 76 1.72 -15.97 -10.67
N ASN A 77 0.78 -16.90 -10.73
CA ASN A 77 0.79 -18.03 -11.65
C ASN A 77 -0.12 -17.81 -12.88
N ASP A 78 -1.18 -17.00 -12.73
CA ASP A 78 -2.10 -16.63 -13.80
C ASP A 78 -2.44 -15.13 -13.78
N ASP A 79 -1.71 -14.36 -14.59
CA ASP A 79 -1.91 -12.91 -14.74
C ASP A 79 -3.34 -12.54 -15.15
N SER A 80 -4.04 -13.40 -15.88
CA SER A 80 -5.42 -13.15 -16.33
C SER A 80 -6.46 -13.24 -15.22
N ALA A 81 -6.09 -13.87 -14.09
CA ALA A 81 -6.90 -13.93 -12.88
C ALA A 81 -6.57 -12.79 -11.89
N SER A 82 -5.58 -11.95 -12.19
CA SER A 82 -5.25 -10.79 -11.38
C SER A 82 -6.26 -9.66 -11.57
N GLU A 83 -6.55 -8.92 -10.49
CA GLU A 83 -7.45 -7.78 -10.48
C GLU A 83 -6.74 -6.55 -9.92
N LEU A 84 -7.07 -5.39 -10.46
CA LEU A 84 -6.49 -4.11 -10.06
C LEU A 84 -7.52 -3.00 -10.26
N ASP A 85 -8.06 -2.50 -9.15
CA ASP A 85 -9.14 -1.53 -9.15
C ASP A 85 -8.69 -0.21 -8.52
N ASP A 86 -8.85 0.90 -9.25
CA ASP A 86 -8.66 2.25 -8.71
C ASP A 86 -9.87 2.60 -7.85
N VAL A 87 -9.65 2.68 -6.54
CA VAL A 87 -10.67 2.97 -5.53
C VAL A 87 -10.49 4.37 -4.92
N THR A 88 -9.74 5.24 -5.59
CA THR A 88 -9.39 6.58 -5.09
C THR A 88 -10.65 7.42 -4.83
N ALA A 89 -11.66 7.32 -5.70
CA ALA A 89 -12.90 8.08 -5.57
C ALA A 89 -13.79 7.60 -4.42
N GLU A 90 -13.63 6.34 -3.99
CA GLU A 90 -14.43 5.66 -2.99
C GLU A 90 -13.80 5.68 -1.59
N LEU A 91 -12.65 6.35 -1.40
CA LEU A 91 -11.91 6.37 -0.12
C LEU A 91 -12.74 6.86 1.06
N GLY A 92 -13.56 7.90 0.86
CA GLY A 92 -14.36 8.52 1.92
C GLY A 92 -13.51 8.86 3.17
N PRO A 93 -13.82 8.30 4.35
CA PRO A 93 -13.08 8.56 5.59
C PRO A 93 -11.65 8.00 5.60
N LYS A 94 -11.24 7.24 4.59
CA LYS A 94 -9.84 6.78 4.46
C LYS A 94 -8.91 7.84 3.86
N SER A 95 -9.44 8.93 3.30
CA SER A 95 -8.61 10.06 2.87
C SER A 95 -8.12 10.83 4.11
N PRO A 96 -6.81 11.13 4.25
CA PRO A 96 -6.29 11.91 5.38
C PRO A 96 -6.88 13.32 5.51
N ASP A 97 -7.43 13.87 4.43
CA ASP A 97 -8.04 15.20 4.40
C ASP A 97 -9.52 15.17 4.81
N HIS A 98 -10.10 13.98 5.02
CA HIS A 98 -11.48 13.81 5.47
C HIS A 98 -11.61 14.17 6.97
N PRO A 99 -12.67 14.88 7.40
CA PRO A 99 -12.84 15.26 8.81
C PRO A 99 -12.91 14.06 9.77
N ASP A 100 -13.39 12.92 9.29
CA ASP A 100 -13.50 11.66 10.05
C ASP A 100 -12.33 10.69 9.80
N ALA A 101 -11.20 11.17 9.29
CA ALA A 101 -10.04 10.33 9.02
C ALA A 101 -9.47 9.68 10.29
N ASP A 102 -9.21 8.38 10.24
CA ASP A 102 -8.55 7.64 11.31
C ASP A 102 -7.12 7.27 10.92
N LEU A 103 -6.13 7.89 11.56
CA LEU A 103 -4.72 7.56 11.36
C LEU A 103 -4.34 6.17 11.90
N CYS A 104 -5.23 5.44 12.55
CA CYS A 104 -5.03 4.03 12.89
C CYS A 104 -5.44 3.10 11.73
N ASP A 105 -6.24 3.58 10.77
CA ASP A 105 -6.54 2.88 9.53
C ASP A 105 -5.29 2.87 8.64
N ARG A 106 -4.97 1.69 8.09
CA ARG A 106 -3.71 1.52 7.36
C ARG A 106 -3.71 2.19 5.99
N VAL A 107 -4.86 2.31 5.32
CA VAL A 107 -4.96 2.99 4.02
C VAL A 107 -4.72 4.49 4.24
N THR A 108 -5.41 5.06 5.23
CA THR A 108 -5.22 6.46 5.64
C THR A 108 -3.76 6.72 6.01
N MET A 109 -3.17 5.84 6.83
CA MET A 109 -1.78 5.94 7.24
C MET A 109 -0.82 5.79 6.04
N ALA A 110 -1.10 4.93 5.08
CA ALA A 110 -0.27 4.73 3.90
C ALA A 110 -0.27 5.93 2.95
N ILE A 111 -1.41 6.60 2.77
CA ILE A 111 -1.48 7.86 2.02
C ILE A 111 -0.64 8.93 2.74
N LEU A 112 -0.78 9.05 4.07
CA LEU A 112 0.03 10.00 4.84
C LEU A 112 1.52 9.68 4.77
N PHE A 113 1.90 8.41 4.88
CA PHE A 113 3.27 7.94 4.73
C PHE A 113 3.84 8.30 3.35
N HIS A 114 3.09 8.06 2.29
CA HIS A 114 3.46 8.43 0.92
C HIS A 114 3.74 9.94 0.79
N ARG A 115 2.85 10.78 1.33
CA ARG A 115 3.04 12.25 1.33
C ARG A 115 4.31 12.67 2.08
N GLU A 116 4.61 12.05 3.23
CA GLU A 116 5.85 12.34 3.98
C GLU A 116 7.11 11.87 3.24
N GLU A 117 7.08 10.72 2.55
CA GLU A 117 8.19 10.27 1.69
C GLU A 117 8.45 11.26 0.54
N LEU A 118 7.39 11.80 -0.10
CA LEU A 118 7.52 12.80 -1.16
C LEU A 118 8.10 14.14 -0.67
N ILE A 119 7.81 14.55 0.56
CA ILE A 119 8.38 15.76 1.16
C ILE A 119 9.87 15.57 1.49
N ALA A 120 10.28 14.34 1.79
CA ALA A 120 11.66 14.01 2.17
C ALA A 120 12.60 13.71 0.99
N ALA A 121 12.05 13.46 -0.21
CA ALA A 121 12.77 13.15 -1.45
C ALA A 121 13.26 14.41 -2.19
#